data_AF-A0A923TKU1-F1
#
_entry.id   AF-A0A923TKU1-F1
#
_cell.length_a   1.000
_cell.length_b   1.000
_cell.length_c   1.000
_cell.angle_alpha   90.00
_cell.angle_beta   90.00
_cell.angle_gamma   90.00
#
_symmetry.space_group_name_H-M   'P 1'
#
loop_
_entity.id
_entity.type
_entity.pdbx_description
1 polymer ?
#
loop_
_entity_poly.entity_id
_entity_poly.type
_entity_poly.pdbx_seq_one_letter_code
_entity_poly.pdbx_strand_id
1 'polypeptide(L)'
;MNLSEDVAGRLDVLYAKFTQARIPVQTFETDERAAVAIVFERINRLGVELDTLQLLSAWTWSDDFDLQEEFVDLAEALEPFGFKDVGEDSNLLLRCCAAIVSGDASPSAIIEMKGAQVRERFSEVKKGILGAIDFLRSNCKVHSAVYLPFSNILVPLAVFFATAREQDTVPTEAQRSALLRWFWRTIFSRRYSKRLEQLNEDIHEVVNLREGRPHILGDFAVDLQPGFFLESTFNFNTVNTKAFVLLLAMQEPVNFISGAPVQLQTSLRESNRKEFHHLFPRKFLQAADVAQAQINSLTNFAVLGRAENNRLGGAAPSEYRSKMPADPSIFQRILDRSLCPANLFNDDYFAFAFARAQLLTQAAEQLMA
;
A
#
# COMPACT_ATOMS: atom_id res chain seq x y z
N MET A 1 40.71 36.96 21.33
CA MET A 1 39.44 37.70 21.08
C MET A 1 39.09 38.42 22.37
N ASN A 2 39.06 39.76 22.37
CA ASN A 2 38.56 40.51 23.52
C ASN A 2 37.03 40.55 23.41
N LEU A 3 36.38 39.63 24.12
CA LEU A 3 34.93 39.66 24.30
C LEU A 3 34.57 40.83 25.23
N SER A 4 33.43 41.47 25.01
CA SER A 4 32.92 42.46 25.95
C SER A 4 32.60 41.80 27.29
N GLU A 5 32.69 42.54 28.40
CA GLU A 5 32.38 42.03 29.75
C GLU A 5 31.01 41.38 29.84
N ASP A 6 30.01 41.94 29.14
CA ASP A 6 28.66 41.36 29.07
C ASP A 6 28.66 39.96 28.43
N VAL A 7 29.41 39.78 27.34
CA VAL A 7 29.51 38.48 26.66
C VAL A 7 30.33 37.48 27.47
N ALA A 8 31.40 37.94 28.13
CA ALA A 8 32.20 37.12 29.03
C ALA A 8 31.37 36.62 30.23
N GLY A 9 30.59 37.50 30.88
CA GLY A 9 29.72 37.12 31.98
C GLY A 9 28.63 36.12 31.57
N ARG A 10 28.06 36.26 30.37
CA ARG A 10 27.09 35.28 29.82
C ARG A 10 27.73 33.92 29.55
N LEU A 11 28.98 33.89 29.09
CA LEU A 11 29.75 32.65 28.87
C LEU A 11 30.06 31.95 30.19
N ASP A 12 30.43 32.67 31.23
CA ASP A 12 30.70 32.10 32.56
C ASP A 12 29.46 31.44 33.16
N VAL A 13 28.29 32.07 33.01
CA VAL A 13 27.01 31.49 33.44
C VAL A 13 26.67 30.22 32.65
N LEU A 14 26.92 30.22 31.33
CA LEU A 14 26.69 29.03 30.49
C LEU A 14 27.64 27.89 30.89
N TYR A 15 28.92 28.21 31.09
CA TYR A 15 29.95 27.25 31.51
C TYR A 15 29.61 26.63 32.86
N ALA A 16 29.18 27.44 33.84
CA ALA A 16 28.76 26.96 35.15
C ALA A 16 27.55 26.02 35.03
N LYS A 17 26.53 26.37 34.23
CA LYS A 17 25.37 25.49 34.01
C LYS A 17 25.76 24.17 33.35
N PHE A 18 26.67 24.19 32.40
CA PHE A 18 27.07 22.98 31.67
C PHE A 18 27.95 22.06 32.51
N THR A 19 28.90 22.62 33.27
CA THR A 19 29.84 21.84 34.10
C THR A 19 29.26 21.36 35.42
N GLN A 20 28.25 22.06 35.97
CA GLN A 20 27.59 21.67 37.21
C GLN A 20 26.32 20.83 36.98
N ALA A 21 25.90 20.65 35.73
CA ALA A 21 24.80 19.76 35.40
C ALA A 21 25.13 18.32 35.80
N ARG A 22 24.40 17.79 36.79
CA ARG A 22 24.46 16.37 37.13
C ARG A 22 23.48 15.62 36.23
N ILE A 23 24.00 14.81 35.32
CA ILE A 23 23.19 13.90 34.53
C ILE A 23 22.84 12.71 35.44
N PRO A 24 21.57 12.48 35.81
CA PRO A 24 21.19 11.30 36.56
C PRO A 24 21.40 10.07 35.67
N VAL A 25 22.35 9.22 36.03
CA VAL A 25 22.59 7.93 35.37
C VAL A 25 21.95 6.86 36.22
N GLN A 26 21.01 6.11 35.65
CA GLN A 26 20.44 4.93 36.25
C GLN A 26 20.77 3.72 35.38
N THR A 27 21.55 2.78 35.92
CA THR A 27 21.99 1.58 35.22
C THR A 27 21.03 0.44 35.54
N PHE A 28 20.56 -0.26 34.52
CA PHE A 28 19.71 -1.44 34.64
C PHE A 28 20.45 -2.64 34.05
N GLU A 29 20.58 -3.71 34.82
CA GLU A 29 21.13 -4.99 34.35
C GLU A 29 20.01 -6.02 34.34
N THR A 30 19.71 -6.55 33.16
CA THR A 30 18.71 -7.61 32.98
C THR A 30 19.06 -8.44 31.75
N ASP A 31 18.90 -9.75 31.87
CA ASP A 31 19.03 -10.69 30.74
C ASP A 31 17.70 -10.82 29.98
N GLU A 32 16.61 -10.27 30.53
CA GLU A 32 15.29 -10.28 29.89
C GLU A 32 15.22 -9.22 28.78
N ARG A 33 15.35 -9.67 27.54
CA ARG A 33 15.21 -8.86 26.31
C ARG A 33 13.96 -7.99 26.29
N ALA A 34 12.83 -8.52 26.75
CA ALA A 34 11.57 -7.79 26.85
C ALA A 34 11.67 -6.59 27.82
N ALA A 35 12.36 -6.75 28.95
CA ALA A 35 12.59 -5.67 29.90
C ALA A 35 13.49 -4.58 29.30
N VAL A 36 14.54 -4.97 28.56
CA VAL A 36 15.39 -4.01 27.81
C VAL A 36 14.56 -3.22 26.81
N ALA A 37 13.75 -3.88 25.99
CA ALA A 37 12.90 -3.22 25.01
C ALA A 37 11.90 -2.22 25.64
N ILE A 38 11.24 -2.60 26.74
CA ILE A 38 10.30 -1.73 27.47
C ILE A 38 11.01 -0.50 28.07
N VAL A 39 12.22 -0.67 28.60
CA VAL A 39 13.02 0.44 29.14
C VAL A 39 13.40 1.41 28.02
N PHE A 40 13.86 0.90 26.88
CA PHE A 40 14.17 1.70 25.70
C PHE A 40 12.94 2.45 25.16
N GLU A 41 11.78 1.78 25.06
CA GLU A 41 10.51 2.40 24.63
C GLU A 41 10.09 3.54 25.58
N ARG A 42 10.23 3.36 26.90
CA ARG A 42 9.87 4.38 27.90
C ARG A 42 10.82 5.58 27.88
N ILE A 43 12.11 5.38 27.61
CA ILE A 43 13.11 6.45 27.52
C ILE A 43 12.87 7.33 26.28
N ASN A 44 12.33 6.78 25.19
CA ASN A 44 12.10 7.46 23.91
C ASN A 44 10.90 8.40 23.82
N ARG A 45 10.36 8.88 24.94
CA ARG A 45 9.21 9.80 24.94
C ARG A 45 9.50 11.23 24.46
N LEU A 46 10.76 11.58 24.15
CA LEU A 46 11.18 12.95 23.83
C LEU A 46 11.52 13.22 22.35
N GLY A 47 11.07 12.37 21.42
CA GLY A 47 10.92 12.78 20.01
C GLY A 47 12.01 12.37 19.03
N VAL A 48 12.85 11.39 19.37
CA VAL A 48 13.58 10.59 18.38
C VAL A 48 13.22 9.14 18.66
N GLU A 49 12.47 8.49 17.77
CA GLU A 49 12.19 7.05 17.86
C GLU A 49 13.53 6.30 17.81
N LEU A 50 13.95 5.58 18.86
CA LEU A 50 14.77 4.39 18.59
C LEU A 50 13.82 3.31 18.10
N ASP A 51 14.15 2.83 16.92
CA ASP A 51 13.40 1.85 16.15
C ASP A 51 13.57 0.45 16.76
N THR A 52 12.51 -0.34 16.79
CA THR A 52 12.54 -1.77 17.18
C THR A 52 13.62 -2.52 16.37
N LEU A 53 13.88 -2.06 15.14
CA LEU A 53 14.98 -2.52 14.30
C LEU A 53 16.35 -2.36 14.96
N GLN A 54 16.63 -1.27 15.67
CA GLN A 54 17.95 -1.05 16.29
C GLN A 54 18.22 -2.07 17.40
N LEU A 55 17.20 -2.39 18.20
CA LEU A 55 17.30 -3.43 19.24
C LEU A 55 17.51 -4.82 18.62
N LEU A 56 16.74 -5.13 17.56
CA LEU A 56 16.84 -6.42 16.89
C LEU A 56 18.12 -6.56 16.08
N SER A 57 18.60 -5.50 15.43
CA SER A 57 19.89 -5.48 14.74
C SER A 57 21.00 -5.83 15.73
N ALA A 58 21.03 -5.19 16.92
CA ALA A 58 22.01 -5.53 17.95
C ALA A 58 21.95 -7.00 18.42
N TRP A 59 20.77 -7.62 18.50
CA TRP A 59 20.62 -9.03 18.89
C TRP A 59 20.88 -10.03 17.76
N THR A 60 20.74 -9.59 16.51
CA THR A 60 20.91 -10.41 15.30
C THR A 60 22.29 -10.27 14.70
N TRP A 61 23.07 -9.26 15.10
CA TRP A 61 24.41 -8.99 14.60
C TRP A 61 25.38 -10.17 14.74
N SER A 62 26.24 -10.33 13.74
CA SER A 62 27.46 -11.14 13.73
C SER A 62 28.44 -10.58 12.70
N ASP A 63 29.70 -11.03 12.71
CA ASP A 63 30.71 -10.57 11.74
C ASP A 63 30.26 -10.69 10.27
N ASP A 64 29.40 -11.68 9.96
CA ASP A 64 28.89 -11.96 8.61
C ASP A 64 27.43 -11.51 8.39
N PHE A 65 26.79 -10.81 9.34
CA PHE A 65 25.38 -10.41 9.22
C PHE A 65 25.03 -9.17 10.04
N ASP A 66 24.44 -8.18 9.37
CA ASP A 66 23.77 -7.04 9.97
C ASP A 66 22.35 -6.89 9.38
N LEU A 67 21.33 -6.99 10.24
CA LEU A 67 19.93 -6.88 9.82
C LEU A 67 19.60 -5.53 9.19
N GLN A 68 20.24 -4.46 9.65
CA GLN A 68 20.00 -3.13 9.14
C GLN A 68 20.58 -2.97 7.73
N GLU A 69 21.81 -3.46 7.49
CA GLU A 69 22.42 -3.49 6.16
C GLU A 69 21.58 -4.34 5.19
N GLU A 70 21.14 -5.52 5.63
CA GLU A 70 20.30 -6.40 4.82
C GLU A 70 18.94 -5.77 4.44
N PHE A 71 18.35 -4.97 5.31
CA PHE A 71 17.13 -4.20 5.00
C PHE A 71 17.40 -3.06 4.02
N VAL A 72 18.54 -2.38 4.13
CA VAL A 72 18.97 -1.36 3.16
C VAL A 72 19.16 -2.00 1.79
N ASP A 73 19.91 -3.11 1.70
CA ASP A 73 20.13 -3.86 0.46
C ASP A 73 18.82 -4.35 -0.17
N LEU A 74 17.87 -4.79 0.67
CA LEU A 74 16.55 -5.15 0.20
C LEU A 74 15.80 -3.93 -0.35
N ALA A 75 15.82 -2.78 0.34
CA ALA A 75 15.18 -1.56 -0.14
C ALA A 75 15.72 -1.11 -1.50
N GLU A 76 17.04 -1.17 -1.69
CA GLU A 76 17.70 -0.89 -2.96
C GLU A 76 17.28 -1.88 -4.06
N ALA A 77 17.20 -3.17 -3.74
CA ALA A 77 16.71 -4.18 -4.67
C ALA A 77 15.24 -3.98 -5.07
N LEU A 78 14.43 -3.35 -4.22
CA LEU A 78 13.01 -3.07 -4.45
C LEU A 78 12.73 -1.76 -5.20
N GLU A 79 13.70 -0.84 -5.24
CA GLU A 79 13.56 0.47 -5.89
C GLU A 79 13.19 0.37 -7.39
N PRO A 80 13.84 -0.47 -8.23
CA PRO A 80 13.49 -0.61 -9.64
C PRO A 80 12.03 -1.04 -9.90
N PHE A 81 11.40 -1.66 -8.90
CA PHE A 81 10.05 -2.18 -8.96
C PHE A 81 8.98 -1.21 -8.43
N GLY A 82 9.38 -0.06 -7.87
CA GLY A 82 8.48 0.94 -7.29
C GLY A 82 8.12 0.67 -5.82
N PHE A 83 8.91 -0.15 -5.11
CA PHE A 83 8.66 -0.60 -3.74
C PHE A 83 9.75 -0.19 -2.76
N LYS A 84 10.51 0.87 -3.06
CA LYS A 84 11.53 1.42 -2.15
C LYS A 84 10.96 1.72 -0.76
N ASP A 85 9.81 2.41 -0.70
CA ASP A 85 9.13 2.76 0.56
C ASP A 85 8.79 1.54 1.43
N VAL A 86 8.57 0.37 0.82
CA VAL A 86 8.36 -0.89 1.56
C VAL A 86 9.65 -1.38 2.20
N GLY A 87 10.78 -1.21 1.51
CA GLY A 87 12.11 -1.50 2.06
C GLY A 87 12.52 -0.53 3.17
N GLU A 88 12.01 0.70 3.15
CA GLU A 88 12.27 1.71 4.19
C GLU A 88 11.34 1.58 5.41
N ASP A 89 10.22 0.83 5.29
CA ASP A 89 9.31 0.54 6.42
C ASP A 89 9.85 -0.65 7.25
N SER A 90 10.75 -0.34 8.17
CA SER A 90 11.38 -1.33 9.06
C SER A 90 10.36 -2.13 9.88
N ASN A 91 9.24 -1.53 10.28
CA ASN A 91 8.19 -2.24 11.02
C ASN A 91 7.49 -3.30 10.15
N LEU A 92 7.22 -2.98 8.88
CA LEU A 92 6.65 -3.95 7.94
C LEU A 92 7.63 -5.08 7.63
N LEU A 93 8.91 -4.76 7.40
CA LEU A 93 9.93 -5.78 7.15
C LEU A 93 10.15 -6.69 8.36
N LEU A 94 10.15 -6.14 9.58
CA LEU A 94 10.20 -6.92 10.81
C LEU A 94 8.98 -7.84 10.97
N ARG A 95 7.78 -7.38 10.59
CA ARG A 95 6.58 -8.23 10.56
C ARG A 95 6.71 -9.37 9.56
N CYS A 96 7.22 -9.10 8.35
CA CYS A 96 7.52 -10.15 7.37
C CYS A 96 8.52 -11.17 7.94
N CYS A 97 9.59 -10.69 8.57
CA CYS A 97 10.60 -11.53 9.20
C CYS A 97 9.99 -12.42 10.30
N ALA A 98 9.27 -11.84 11.25
CA ALA A 98 8.63 -12.58 12.34
C ALA A 98 7.56 -13.57 11.84
N ALA A 99 6.76 -13.20 10.84
CA ALA A 99 5.79 -14.08 10.22
C ALA A 99 6.45 -15.30 9.53
N ILE A 100 7.58 -15.10 8.85
CA ILE A 100 8.30 -16.18 8.15
C ILE A 100 9.08 -17.05 9.13
N VAL A 101 9.73 -16.44 10.13
CA VAL A 101 10.59 -17.13 11.10
C VAL A 101 9.77 -17.87 12.16
N SER A 102 8.74 -17.22 12.70
CA SER A 102 8.00 -17.67 13.88
C SER A 102 6.52 -17.99 13.60
N GLY A 103 6.00 -17.67 12.41
CA GLY A 103 4.58 -17.84 12.09
C GLY A 103 3.65 -16.80 12.74
N ASP A 104 4.21 -15.71 13.29
CA ASP A 104 3.47 -14.68 14.03
C ASP A 104 4.08 -13.29 13.76
N ALA A 105 3.24 -12.32 13.36
CA ALA A 105 3.63 -10.93 13.11
C ALA A 105 3.33 -9.98 14.28
N SER A 106 3.05 -10.51 15.47
CA SER A 106 2.78 -9.75 16.69
C SER A 106 4.04 -9.01 17.19
N PRO A 107 3.89 -7.86 17.88
CA PRO A 107 5.02 -7.18 18.49
C PRO A 107 5.83 -8.07 19.46
N SER A 108 5.15 -8.96 20.20
CA SER A 108 5.81 -9.95 21.06
C SER A 108 6.67 -10.92 20.26
N ALA A 109 6.14 -11.47 19.17
CA ALA A 109 6.90 -12.39 18.32
C ALA A 109 8.13 -11.72 17.72
N ILE A 110 8.01 -10.44 17.32
CA ILE A 110 9.12 -9.63 16.80
C ILE A 110 10.26 -9.51 17.84
N ILE A 111 9.93 -9.21 19.10
CA ILE A 111 10.91 -9.05 20.20
C ILE A 111 11.53 -10.39 20.61
N GLU A 112 10.74 -11.47 20.58
CA GLU A 112 11.15 -12.81 21.03
C GLU A 112 11.97 -13.58 19.97
N MET A 113 12.07 -13.06 18.74
CA MET A 113 12.85 -13.69 17.68
C MET A 113 14.30 -13.95 18.12
N LYS A 114 14.78 -15.16 17.86
CA LYS A 114 16.18 -15.52 18.12
C LYS A 114 17.05 -15.04 16.97
N GLY A 115 18.10 -14.29 17.29
CA GLY A 115 19.01 -13.74 16.29
C GLY A 115 19.58 -14.77 15.31
N ALA A 116 19.94 -15.96 15.81
CA ALA A 116 20.40 -17.07 14.96
C ALA A 116 19.36 -17.51 13.92
N GLN A 117 18.08 -17.61 14.30
CA GLN A 117 17.01 -18.01 13.38
C GLN A 117 16.76 -16.95 12.31
N VAL A 118 16.85 -15.66 12.67
CA VAL A 118 16.73 -14.56 11.71
C VAL A 118 17.87 -14.64 10.69
N ARG A 119 19.12 -14.79 11.16
CA ARG A 119 20.30 -14.92 10.28
C ARG A 119 20.18 -16.09 9.31
N GLU A 120 19.90 -17.28 9.83
CA GLU A 120 19.84 -18.51 9.04
C GLU A 120 18.73 -18.48 7.99
N ARG A 121 17.62 -17.81 8.29
CA ARG A 121 16.41 -17.80 7.45
C ARG A 121 16.18 -16.48 6.71
N PHE A 122 17.11 -15.52 6.81
CA PHE A 122 16.95 -14.21 6.19
C PHE A 122 16.80 -14.29 4.66
N SER A 123 17.50 -15.24 4.03
CA SER A 123 17.36 -15.53 2.61
C SER A 123 15.92 -15.91 2.21
N GLU A 124 15.20 -16.64 3.07
CA GLU A 124 13.78 -16.97 2.87
C GLU A 124 12.91 -15.71 2.95
N VAL A 125 13.24 -14.78 3.85
CA VAL A 125 12.56 -13.49 4.01
C VAL A 125 12.69 -12.66 2.74
N LYS A 126 13.93 -12.53 2.23
CA LYS A 126 14.23 -11.80 0.99
C LYS A 126 13.44 -12.37 -0.20
N LYS A 127 13.48 -13.69 -0.39
CA LYS A 127 12.73 -14.39 -1.44
C LYS A 127 11.22 -14.22 -1.29
N GLY A 128 10.70 -14.32 -0.07
CA GLY A 128 9.28 -14.14 0.22
C GLY A 128 8.78 -12.75 -0.17
N ILE A 129 9.50 -11.70 0.23
CA ILE A 129 9.14 -10.31 -0.06
C ILE A 129 9.20 -10.04 -1.57
N LEU A 130 10.27 -10.49 -2.25
CA LEU A 130 10.41 -10.33 -3.70
C LEU A 130 9.28 -11.05 -4.45
N GLY A 131 8.99 -12.31 -4.11
CA GLY A 131 7.89 -13.06 -4.72
C GLY A 131 6.51 -12.44 -4.47
N ALA A 132 6.29 -11.89 -3.28
CA ALA A 132 5.06 -11.18 -2.95
C ALA A 132 4.87 -9.91 -3.81
N ILE A 133 5.95 -9.13 -3.99
CA ILE A 133 5.93 -7.92 -4.82
C ILE A 133 5.70 -8.28 -6.30
N ASP A 134 6.36 -9.31 -6.80
CA ASP A 134 6.15 -9.78 -8.17
C ASP A 134 4.73 -10.30 -8.40
N PHE A 135 4.14 -10.98 -7.42
CA PHE A 135 2.74 -11.39 -7.46
C PHE A 135 1.80 -10.17 -7.54
N LEU A 136 2.00 -9.18 -6.67
CA LEU A 136 1.21 -7.94 -6.64
C LEU A 136 1.30 -7.15 -7.95
N ARG A 137 2.51 -7.05 -8.52
CA ARG A 137 2.75 -6.34 -9.79
C ARG A 137 2.11 -7.06 -10.98
N SER A 138 2.27 -8.38 -11.03
CA SER A 138 1.86 -9.18 -12.19
C SER A 138 0.37 -9.50 -12.20
N ASN A 139 -0.24 -9.71 -11.03
CA ASN A 139 -1.63 -10.17 -10.91
C ASN A 139 -2.60 -9.09 -10.44
N CYS A 140 -2.13 -8.11 -9.66
CA CYS A 140 -3.00 -7.11 -9.02
C CYS A 140 -2.80 -5.68 -9.57
N LYS A 141 -1.92 -5.50 -10.56
CA LYS A 141 -1.53 -4.20 -11.15
C LYS A 141 -0.98 -3.19 -10.13
N VAL A 142 -0.47 -3.65 -8.99
CA VAL A 142 0.18 -2.80 -7.99
C VAL A 142 1.60 -2.50 -8.46
N HIS A 143 1.79 -1.39 -9.17
CA HIS A 143 3.10 -1.01 -9.74
C HIS A 143 3.97 -0.17 -8.81
N SER A 144 3.44 0.26 -7.66
CA SER A 144 4.17 0.93 -6.60
C SER A 144 3.49 0.69 -5.25
N ALA A 145 4.28 0.65 -4.18
CA ALA A 145 3.80 0.55 -2.81
C ALA A 145 2.75 1.62 -2.45
N VAL A 146 2.85 2.81 -3.04
CA VAL A 146 1.90 3.91 -2.80
C VAL A 146 0.47 3.53 -3.18
N TYR A 147 0.27 2.63 -4.15
CA TYR A 147 -1.05 2.15 -4.56
C TYR A 147 -1.56 0.96 -3.76
N LEU A 148 -0.74 0.36 -2.89
CA LEU A 148 -1.20 -0.72 -2.03
C LEU A 148 -2.11 -0.16 -0.92
N PRO A 149 -3.38 -0.59 -0.80
CA PRO A 149 -4.30 -0.02 0.19
C PRO A 149 -3.88 -0.29 1.63
N PHE A 150 -3.28 -1.46 1.89
CA PHE A 150 -2.75 -1.86 3.19
C PHE A 150 -1.38 -2.51 3.01
N SER A 151 -0.33 -1.93 3.60
CA SER A 151 1.03 -2.48 3.52
C SER A 151 1.14 -3.89 4.10
N ASN A 152 0.37 -4.18 5.17
CA ASN A 152 0.29 -5.51 5.80
C ASN A 152 -0.16 -6.65 4.86
N ILE A 153 -0.74 -6.37 3.68
CA ILE A 153 -0.98 -7.39 2.64
C ILE A 153 0.32 -8.09 2.22
N LEU A 154 1.45 -7.38 2.30
CA LEU A 154 2.75 -7.95 1.98
C LEU A 154 3.12 -9.12 2.90
N VAL A 155 2.67 -9.12 4.16
CA VAL A 155 3.12 -10.10 5.15
C VAL A 155 2.64 -11.53 4.83
N PRO A 156 1.34 -11.82 4.64
CA PRO A 156 0.91 -13.17 4.28
C PRO A 156 1.41 -13.60 2.89
N LEU A 157 1.50 -12.66 1.93
CA LEU A 157 2.10 -12.99 0.64
C LEU A 157 3.58 -13.37 0.80
N ALA A 158 4.35 -12.63 1.60
CA ALA A 158 5.74 -12.95 1.85
C ALA A 158 5.90 -14.34 2.50
N VAL A 159 5.01 -14.69 3.43
CA VAL A 159 4.95 -16.06 4.00
C VAL A 159 4.66 -17.11 2.93
N PHE A 160 3.72 -16.86 2.01
CA PHE A 160 3.41 -17.79 0.92
C PHE A 160 4.62 -18.03 0.02
N PHE A 161 5.33 -16.96 -0.38
CA PHE A 161 6.43 -17.05 -1.33
C PHE A 161 7.77 -17.47 -0.68
N ALA A 162 7.92 -17.32 0.65
CA ALA A 162 9.14 -17.68 1.37
C ALA A 162 9.51 -19.16 1.16
N THR A 163 10.76 -19.40 0.81
CA THR A 163 11.27 -20.74 0.51
C THR A 163 12.78 -20.83 0.76
N ALA A 164 13.22 -21.95 1.33
CA ALA A 164 14.64 -22.30 1.47
C ALA A 164 15.21 -22.99 0.21
N ARG A 165 14.36 -23.31 -0.77
CA ARG A 165 14.79 -23.96 -2.02
C ARG A 165 15.56 -22.98 -2.91
N GLU A 166 16.37 -23.51 -3.82
CA GLU A 166 17.03 -22.69 -4.83
C GLU A 166 16.00 -22.04 -5.76
N GLN A 167 15.01 -22.80 -6.22
CA GLN A 167 13.94 -22.31 -7.08
C GLN A 167 12.89 -21.50 -6.31
N ASP A 168 12.39 -20.44 -6.94
CA ASP A 168 11.31 -19.61 -6.42
C ASP A 168 9.97 -20.35 -6.35
N THR A 169 9.12 -19.89 -5.44
CA THR A 169 7.76 -20.42 -5.27
C THR A 169 6.85 -19.93 -6.40
N VAL A 170 6.32 -20.85 -7.19
CA VAL A 170 5.33 -20.55 -8.24
C VAL A 170 3.96 -21.10 -7.80
N PRO A 171 2.92 -20.27 -7.61
CA PRO A 171 1.61 -20.74 -7.21
C PRO A 171 0.96 -21.55 -8.33
N THR A 172 0.27 -22.63 -7.96
CA THR A 172 -0.68 -23.29 -8.85
C THR A 172 -1.86 -22.37 -9.16
N GLU A 173 -2.65 -22.67 -10.20
CA GLU A 173 -3.83 -21.86 -10.53
C GLU A 173 -4.83 -21.76 -9.37
N ALA A 174 -5.05 -22.86 -8.64
CA ALA A 174 -5.91 -22.86 -7.46
C ALA A 174 -5.37 -21.92 -6.36
N GLN A 175 -4.07 -21.96 -6.09
CA GLN A 175 -3.44 -21.07 -5.12
C GLN A 175 -3.47 -19.61 -5.57
N ARG A 176 -3.17 -19.35 -6.84
CA ARG A 176 -3.23 -18.03 -7.46
C ARG A 176 -4.64 -17.43 -7.33
N SER A 177 -5.67 -18.22 -7.62
CA SER A 177 -7.07 -17.82 -7.50
C SER A 177 -7.44 -17.50 -6.04
N ALA A 178 -7.07 -18.35 -5.09
CA ALA A 178 -7.32 -18.11 -3.66
C ALA A 178 -6.62 -16.84 -3.15
N LEU A 179 -5.37 -16.60 -3.54
CA LEU A 179 -4.63 -15.38 -3.19
C LEU A 179 -5.26 -14.12 -3.80
N LEU A 180 -5.74 -14.18 -5.05
CA LEU A 180 -6.42 -13.04 -5.68
C LEU A 180 -7.74 -12.72 -5.00
N ARG A 181 -8.57 -13.75 -4.74
CA ARG A 181 -9.82 -13.61 -4.00
C ARG A 181 -9.56 -13.00 -2.63
N TRP A 182 -8.60 -13.52 -1.86
CA TRP A 182 -8.22 -12.97 -0.56
C TRP A 182 -7.74 -11.51 -0.66
N PHE A 183 -6.92 -11.16 -1.65
CA PHE A 183 -6.40 -9.81 -1.85
C PHE A 183 -7.55 -8.79 -2.04
N TRP A 184 -8.48 -9.07 -2.95
CA TRP A 184 -9.59 -8.16 -3.24
C TRP A 184 -10.56 -8.07 -2.07
N ARG A 185 -10.88 -9.19 -1.44
CA ARG A 185 -11.75 -9.20 -0.25
C ARG A 185 -11.12 -8.43 0.90
N THR A 186 -9.81 -8.57 1.12
CA THR A 186 -9.05 -7.83 2.15
C THR A 186 -9.18 -6.31 1.97
N ILE A 187 -9.04 -5.84 0.73
CA ILE A 187 -9.13 -4.42 0.38
C ILE A 187 -10.55 -3.89 0.62
N PHE A 188 -11.57 -4.54 0.05
CA PHE A 188 -12.95 -4.02 0.11
C PHE A 188 -13.63 -4.20 1.47
N SER A 189 -13.26 -5.22 2.25
CA SER A 189 -13.69 -5.37 3.65
C SER A 189 -12.90 -4.50 4.64
N ARG A 190 -11.81 -3.88 4.17
CA ARG A 190 -10.88 -3.10 5.00
C ARG A 190 -10.29 -3.92 6.16
N ARG A 191 -10.06 -5.21 5.96
CA ARG A 191 -9.63 -6.19 6.98
C ARG A 191 -8.53 -5.61 7.89
N TYR A 192 -7.42 -5.13 7.32
CA TYR A 192 -6.28 -4.63 8.11
C TYR A 192 -6.39 -3.21 8.69
N SER A 193 -7.60 -2.64 8.82
CA SER A 193 -7.76 -1.28 9.37
C SER A 193 -7.80 -1.20 10.91
N LYS A 194 -7.99 -2.32 11.63
CA LYS A 194 -8.31 -2.27 13.06
C LYS A 194 -7.42 -3.13 13.97
N ARG A 195 -7.01 -4.35 13.56
CA ARG A 195 -6.30 -5.29 14.44
C ARG A 195 -5.31 -6.19 13.70
N LEU A 196 -4.25 -6.61 14.40
CA LEU A 196 -3.27 -7.60 13.93
C LEU A 196 -3.76 -9.05 14.02
N GLU A 197 -4.83 -9.34 14.77
CA GLU A 197 -5.40 -10.70 14.91
C GLU A 197 -5.69 -11.34 13.55
N GLN A 198 -6.34 -10.58 12.66
CA GLN A 198 -6.68 -11.01 11.30
C GLN A 198 -5.44 -11.22 10.41
N LEU A 199 -4.34 -10.52 10.70
CA LEU A 199 -3.09 -10.71 9.99
C LEU A 199 -2.48 -12.08 10.31
N ASN A 200 -2.47 -12.46 11.59
CA ASN A 200 -1.97 -13.77 12.03
C ASN A 200 -2.87 -14.92 11.56
N GLU A 201 -4.19 -14.75 11.59
CA GLU A 201 -5.11 -15.69 10.94
C GLU A 201 -4.72 -15.91 9.47
N ASP A 202 -4.55 -14.84 8.71
CA ASP A 202 -4.21 -14.93 7.28
C ASP A 202 -2.81 -15.54 7.06
N ILE A 203 -1.84 -15.29 7.95
CA ILE A 203 -0.51 -15.95 7.94
C ILE A 203 -0.68 -17.48 8.07
N HIS A 204 -1.48 -17.96 9.03
CA HIS A 204 -1.72 -19.40 9.18
C HIS A 204 -2.43 -19.99 7.96
N GLU A 205 -3.46 -19.30 7.45
CA GLU A 205 -4.24 -19.78 6.32
C GLU A 205 -3.44 -19.80 5.00
N VAL A 206 -2.52 -18.87 4.81
CA VAL A 206 -1.64 -18.86 3.63
C VAL A 206 -0.63 -20.01 3.64
N VAL A 207 -0.18 -20.44 4.83
CA VAL A 207 0.67 -21.62 4.99
C VAL A 207 -0.13 -22.88 4.64
N ASN A 208 -1.37 -22.99 5.12
CA ASN A 208 -2.26 -24.09 4.75
C ASN A 208 -2.46 -24.17 3.24
N LEU A 209 -2.75 -23.02 2.60
CA LEU A 209 -2.88 -22.92 1.15
C LEU A 209 -1.60 -23.36 0.41
N ARG A 210 -0.44 -22.90 0.87
CA ARG A 210 0.87 -23.25 0.27
C ARG A 210 1.15 -24.75 0.33
N GLU A 211 0.80 -25.38 1.44
CA GLU A 211 1.03 -26.81 1.71
C GLU A 211 -0.05 -27.74 1.14
N GLY A 212 -1.07 -27.17 0.46
CA GLY A 212 -2.18 -27.95 -0.09
C GLY A 212 -3.11 -28.53 0.98
N ARG A 213 -3.11 -27.95 2.18
CA ARG A 213 -4.00 -28.31 3.29
C ARG A 213 -5.34 -27.55 3.16
N PRO A 214 -6.42 -28.04 3.80
CA PRO A 214 -7.64 -27.25 3.95
C PRO A 214 -7.35 -25.88 4.56
N HIS A 215 -7.91 -24.83 3.98
CA HIS A 215 -7.76 -23.45 4.43
C HIS A 215 -9.07 -22.69 4.24
N ILE A 216 -9.20 -21.58 4.94
CA ILE A 216 -10.32 -20.61 4.82
C ILE A 216 -9.82 -19.22 4.40
N LEU A 217 -8.62 -19.13 3.83
CA LEU A 217 -8.05 -17.87 3.33
C LEU A 217 -9.05 -17.12 2.43
N GLY A 218 -9.44 -15.92 2.84
CA GLY A 218 -10.41 -15.10 2.11
C GLY A 218 -11.88 -15.38 2.45
N ASP A 219 -12.21 -16.37 3.27
CA ASP A 219 -13.59 -16.74 3.63
C ASP A 219 -14.12 -15.93 4.80
N PHE A 220 -14.21 -14.62 4.59
CA PHE A 220 -14.84 -13.67 5.50
C PHE A 220 -15.83 -12.79 4.74
N ALA A 221 -16.86 -12.28 5.42
CA ALA A 221 -17.90 -11.47 4.79
C ALA A 221 -17.32 -10.15 4.24
N VAL A 222 -17.78 -9.76 3.04
CA VAL A 222 -17.51 -8.44 2.46
C VAL A 222 -18.84 -7.79 2.15
N ASP A 223 -19.09 -6.63 2.75
CA ASP A 223 -20.27 -5.82 2.45
C ASP A 223 -19.85 -4.63 1.58
N LEU A 224 -19.94 -4.81 0.26
CA LEU A 224 -19.66 -3.78 -0.72
C LEU A 224 -20.96 -3.32 -1.38
N GLN A 225 -21.39 -2.10 -1.06
CA GLN A 225 -22.56 -1.48 -1.66
C GLN A 225 -22.16 -0.37 -2.64
N PRO A 226 -23.01 -0.02 -3.63
CA PRO A 226 -22.74 1.10 -4.55
C PRO A 226 -22.43 2.43 -3.85
N GLY A 227 -22.97 2.63 -2.64
CA GLY A 227 -22.67 3.77 -1.78
C GLY A 227 -21.17 3.97 -1.53
N PHE A 228 -20.38 2.88 -1.49
CA PHE A 228 -18.92 2.96 -1.39
C PHE A 228 -18.31 3.88 -2.46
N PHE A 229 -18.71 3.71 -3.73
CA PHE A 229 -18.16 4.51 -4.83
C PHE A 229 -18.78 5.91 -4.89
N LEU A 230 -20.07 6.04 -4.56
CA LEU A 230 -20.81 7.31 -4.59
C LEU A 230 -20.33 8.29 -3.51
N GLU A 231 -20.12 7.80 -2.29
CA GLU A 231 -19.87 8.64 -1.12
C GLU A 231 -18.37 8.87 -0.87
N SER A 232 -17.52 7.99 -1.40
CA SER A 232 -16.07 8.14 -1.26
C SER A 232 -15.56 9.28 -2.11
N THR A 233 -14.83 10.20 -1.48
CA THR A 233 -14.09 11.25 -2.17
C THR A 233 -12.73 10.74 -2.63
N PHE A 234 -12.38 11.04 -3.88
CA PHE A 234 -11.09 10.72 -4.46
C PHE A 234 -9.96 11.47 -3.74
N ASN A 235 -9.16 10.72 -3.01
CA ASN A 235 -7.98 11.16 -2.27
C ASN A 235 -6.98 9.99 -2.22
N PHE A 236 -5.85 10.13 -2.92
CA PHE A 236 -4.82 9.10 -3.07
C PHE A 236 -4.29 8.49 -1.76
N ASN A 237 -4.40 9.22 -0.66
CA ASN A 237 -3.94 8.73 0.65
C ASN A 237 -4.96 7.79 1.31
N THR A 238 -6.14 7.63 0.73
CA THR A 238 -7.21 6.78 1.28
C THR A 238 -7.21 5.39 0.66
N VAL A 239 -7.49 4.39 1.50
CA VAL A 239 -7.72 2.99 1.09
C VAL A 239 -8.73 2.91 -0.05
N ASN A 240 -9.83 3.65 0.05
CA ASN A 240 -10.92 3.60 -0.94
C ASN A 240 -10.47 4.05 -2.32
N THR A 241 -9.68 5.12 -2.40
CA THR A 241 -9.16 5.60 -3.68
C THR A 241 -8.18 4.59 -4.26
N LYS A 242 -7.25 4.07 -3.46
CA LYS A 242 -6.30 3.04 -3.91
C LYS A 242 -7.01 1.79 -4.42
N ALA A 243 -8.02 1.30 -3.70
CA ALA A 243 -8.87 0.18 -4.12
C ALA A 243 -9.53 0.43 -5.47
N PHE A 244 -10.12 1.61 -5.64
CA PHE A 244 -10.76 2.04 -6.89
C PHE A 244 -9.77 2.16 -8.05
N VAL A 245 -8.59 2.72 -7.83
CA VAL A 245 -7.55 2.81 -8.87
C VAL A 245 -7.13 1.42 -9.33
N LEU A 246 -6.88 0.48 -8.40
CA LEU A 246 -6.53 -0.89 -8.75
C LEU A 246 -7.67 -1.60 -9.48
N LEU A 247 -8.92 -1.41 -9.05
CA LEU A 247 -10.09 -1.93 -9.75
C LEU A 247 -10.12 -1.46 -11.21
N LEU A 248 -9.92 -0.15 -11.45
CA LEU A 248 -9.85 0.38 -12.81
C LEU A 248 -8.64 -0.17 -13.58
N ALA A 249 -7.48 -0.32 -12.94
CA ALA A 249 -6.28 -0.87 -13.57
C ALA A 249 -6.49 -2.33 -14.02
N MET A 250 -7.23 -3.13 -13.26
CA MET A 250 -7.61 -4.50 -13.63
C MET A 250 -8.47 -4.57 -14.88
N GLN A 251 -9.23 -3.51 -15.17
CA GLN A 251 -10.01 -3.45 -16.40
C GLN A 251 -9.17 -3.15 -17.63
N GLU A 252 -7.88 -2.80 -17.48
CA GLU A 252 -6.97 -2.44 -18.57
C GLU A 252 -7.54 -1.29 -19.42
N PRO A 253 -7.65 -0.08 -18.82
CA PRO A 253 -8.34 1.04 -19.42
C PRO A 253 -7.65 1.46 -20.71
N VAL A 254 -8.46 1.98 -21.62
CA VAL A 254 -8.01 2.51 -22.92
C VAL A 254 -8.37 3.98 -23.00
N ASN A 255 -7.56 4.74 -23.72
CA ASN A 255 -7.77 6.18 -23.82
C ASN A 255 -9.01 6.54 -24.65
N PHE A 256 -9.65 7.65 -24.30
CA PHE A 256 -10.96 8.02 -24.85
C PHE A 256 -10.91 8.53 -26.30
N ILE A 257 -9.80 9.16 -26.73
CA ILE A 257 -9.66 9.73 -28.08
C ILE A 257 -9.06 8.69 -29.02
N SER A 258 -7.94 8.05 -28.65
CA SER A 258 -7.28 7.09 -29.54
C SER A 258 -7.83 5.65 -29.45
N GLY A 259 -8.46 5.27 -28.34
CA GLY A 259 -8.76 3.88 -28.04
C GLY A 259 -7.52 3.01 -27.73
N ALA A 260 -6.32 3.59 -27.65
CA ALA A 260 -5.09 2.86 -27.34
C ALA A 260 -5.03 2.51 -25.84
N PRO A 261 -4.39 1.40 -25.45
CA PRO A 261 -4.18 1.06 -24.04
C PRO A 261 -3.51 2.20 -23.25
N VAL A 262 -3.94 2.41 -22.01
CA VAL A 262 -3.24 3.30 -21.07
C VAL A 262 -1.97 2.60 -20.57
N GLN A 263 -0.85 3.32 -20.55
CA GLN A 263 0.44 2.80 -20.06
C GLN A 263 0.47 2.76 -18.52
N LEU A 264 -0.28 1.82 -17.93
CA LEU A 264 -0.49 1.72 -16.47
C LEU A 264 0.80 1.65 -15.65
N GLN A 265 1.86 1.00 -16.14
CA GLN A 265 3.13 0.95 -15.42
C GLN A 265 3.77 2.33 -15.26
N THR A 266 3.69 3.17 -16.30
CA THR A 266 4.21 4.54 -16.22
C THR A 266 3.28 5.41 -15.39
N SER A 267 1.97 5.20 -15.56
CA SER A 267 0.95 6.00 -14.88
C SER A 267 0.87 5.74 -13.37
N LEU A 268 0.93 4.47 -12.97
CA LEU A 268 0.83 4.06 -11.57
C LEU A 268 2.20 3.91 -10.89
N ARG A 269 3.25 4.51 -11.46
CA ARG A 269 4.59 4.54 -10.84
C ARG A 269 4.73 5.64 -9.79
N GLU A 270 4.09 6.78 -10.02
CA GLU A 270 4.09 7.92 -9.10
C GLU A 270 2.67 8.27 -8.68
N SER A 271 2.49 8.86 -7.50
CA SER A 271 1.19 9.39 -7.05
C SER A 271 0.80 10.65 -7.83
N ASN A 272 0.49 10.52 -9.12
CA ASN A 272 0.24 11.66 -10.00
C ASN A 272 -1.25 11.86 -10.26
N ARG A 273 -1.83 12.86 -9.58
CA ARG A 273 -3.22 13.31 -9.78
C ARG A 273 -3.56 13.65 -11.23
N LYS A 274 -2.57 13.96 -12.09
CA LYS A 274 -2.80 14.44 -13.47
C LYS A 274 -3.29 13.35 -14.44
N GLU A 275 -3.31 12.09 -14.02
CA GLU A 275 -3.73 10.95 -14.85
C GLU A 275 -5.15 10.49 -14.57
N PHE A 276 -5.81 11.13 -13.60
CA PHE A 276 -7.20 10.86 -13.26
C PHE A 276 -8.05 12.00 -13.79
N HIS A 277 -8.89 11.65 -14.74
CA HIS A 277 -9.78 12.57 -15.44
C HIS A 277 -11.13 12.62 -14.75
N HIS A 278 -11.61 13.84 -14.44
CA HIS A 278 -13.01 14.07 -14.07
C HIS A 278 -13.88 13.89 -15.30
N LEU A 279 -14.64 12.79 -15.37
CA LEU A 279 -15.56 12.51 -16.49
C LEU A 279 -16.54 13.66 -16.69
N PHE A 280 -17.11 14.17 -15.61
CA PHE A 280 -17.82 15.45 -15.60
C PHE A 280 -16.88 16.52 -15.03
N PRO A 281 -16.44 17.50 -15.85
CA PRO A 281 -15.51 18.52 -15.41
C PRO A 281 -16.04 19.30 -14.21
N ARG A 282 -15.13 19.67 -13.30
CA ARG A 282 -15.48 20.44 -12.08
C ARG A 282 -16.29 21.69 -12.37
N LYS A 283 -15.90 22.48 -13.38
CA LYS A 283 -16.60 23.72 -13.74
C LYS A 283 -18.04 23.47 -14.21
N PHE A 284 -18.25 22.38 -14.96
CA PHE A 284 -19.58 22.00 -15.43
C PHE A 284 -20.50 21.67 -14.23
N LEU A 285 -20.02 20.85 -13.30
CA LEU A 285 -20.80 20.48 -12.11
C LEU A 285 -20.97 21.61 -11.10
N GLN A 286 -19.97 22.50 -10.96
CA GLN A 286 -20.07 23.69 -10.11
C GLN A 286 -21.14 24.66 -10.60
N ALA A 287 -21.29 24.82 -11.93
CA ALA A 287 -22.34 25.65 -12.50
C ALA A 287 -23.75 25.06 -12.29
N ALA A 288 -23.85 23.77 -11.97
CA ALA A 288 -25.09 23.07 -11.62
C ALA A 288 -25.27 22.90 -10.10
N ASP A 289 -24.54 23.67 -9.28
CA ASP A 289 -24.60 23.67 -7.80
C ASP A 289 -24.37 22.30 -7.15
N VAL A 290 -23.61 21.40 -7.81
CA VAL A 290 -23.27 20.09 -7.26
C VAL A 290 -22.23 20.23 -6.15
N ALA A 291 -22.42 19.54 -5.02
CA ALA A 291 -21.54 19.64 -3.88
C ALA A 291 -20.12 19.12 -4.18
N GLN A 292 -19.09 19.76 -3.61
CA GLN A 292 -17.68 19.41 -3.86
C GLN A 292 -17.35 17.94 -3.56
N ALA A 293 -17.98 17.34 -2.54
CA ALA A 293 -17.81 15.91 -2.24
C ALA A 293 -18.34 15.01 -3.36
N GLN A 294 -19.50 15.37 -3.94
CA GLN A 294 -20.09 14.67 -5.07
C GLN A 294 -19.24 14.86 -6.33
N ILE A 295 -18.77 16.07 -6.62
CA ILE A 295 -17.88 16.35 -7.77
C ILE A 295 -16.62 15.47 -7.73
N ASN A 296 -16.08 15.24 -6.54
CA ASN A 296 -14.89 14.41 -6.34
C ASN A 296 -15.23 12.99 -5.89
N SER A 297 -16.47 12.53 -6.08
CA SER A 297 -16.83 11.13 -5.88
C SER A 297 -16.00 10.21 -6.78
N LEU A 298 -15.69 8.99 -6.32
CA LEU A 298 -14.94 8.01 -7.13
C LEU A 298 -15.65 7.72 -8.47
N THR A 299 -16.98 7.76 -8.50
CA THR A 299 -17.77 7.57 -9.72
C THR A 299 -17.49 8.63 -10.80
N ASN A 300 -16.87 9.76 -10.48
CA ASN A 300 -16.55 10.81 -11.45
C ASN A 300 -15.13 10.72 -12.03
N PHE A 301 -14.34 9.69 -11.69
CA PHE A 301 -12.96 9.58 -12.17
C PHE A 301 -12.74 8.43 -13.14
N ALA A 302 -11.90 8.64 -14.15
CA ALA A 302 -11.36 7.60 -15.03
C ALA A 302 -9.85 7.73 -15.17
N VAL A 303 -9.17 6.62 -15.46
CA VAL A 303 -7.72 6.62 -15.73
C VAL A 303 -7.49 6.90 -17.20
N LEU A 304 -6.73 7.96 -17.51
CA LEU A 304 -6.36 8.33 -18.88
C LEU A 304 -4.87 8.69 -18.96
N GLY A 305 -4.28 8.44 -20.12
CA GLY A 305 -2.95 8.95 -20.42
C GLY A 305 -2.93 10.48 -20.37
N ARG A 306 -1.88 11.06 -19.79
CA ARG A 306 -1.75 12.52 -19.58
C ARG A 306 -2.00 13.36 -20.85
N ALA A 307 -1.48 12.92 -21.99
CA ALA A 307 -1.67 13.62 -23.26
C ALA A 307 -3.14 13.65 -23.70
N GLU A 308 -3.88 12.57 -23.46
CA GLU A 308 -5.30 12.46 -23.78
C GLU A 308 -6.18 13.24 -22.81
N ASN A 309 -5.88 13.19 -21.51
CA ASN A 309 -6.56 13.99 -20.50
C ASN A 309 -6.52 15.50 -20.87
N ASN A 310 -5.36 16.00 -21.29
CA ASN A 310 -5.20 17.38 -21.75
C ASN A 310 -6.01 17.69 -23.02
N ARG A 311 -6.10 16.74 -23.97
CA ARG A 311 -6.81 16.91 -25.25
C ARG A 311 -8.34 16.84 -25.09
N LEU A 312 -8.82 15.98 -24.19
CA LEU A 312 -10.25 15.84 -23.89
C LEU A 312 -10.77 17.16 -23.30
N GLY A 313 -10.00 17.75 -22.39
CA GLY A 313 -10.24 19.09 -21.86
C GLY A 313 -11.33 19.13 -20.79
N GLY A 314 -11.90 20.32 -20.56
CA GLY A 314 -12.91 20.56 -19.51
C GLY A 314 -14.34 20.74 -20.05
N ALA A 315 -14.64 20.15 -21.20
CA ALA A 315 -15.96 20.20 -21.85
C ALA A 315 -16.92 19.16 -21.23
N ALA A 316 -18.23 19.38 -21.33
CA ALA A 316 -19.22 18.42 -20.86
C ALA A 316 -19.08 17.06 -21.61
N PRO A 317 -19.52 15.94 -21.00
CA PRO A 317 -19.50 14.64 -21.67
C PRO A 317 -20.10 14.63 -23.07
N SER A 318 -21.30 15.18 -23.24
CA SER A 318 -21.94 15.27 -24.55
C SER A 318 -21.08 15.98 -25.61
N GLU A 319 -20.30 16.97 -25.21
CA GLU A 319 -19.41 17.73 -26.08
C GLU A 319 -18.14 16.95 -26.44
N TYR A 320 -17.42 16.41 -25.44
CA TYR A 320 -16.19 15.67 -25.72
C TYR A 320 -16.43 14.33 -26.40
N ARG A 321 -17.67 13.82 -26.40
CA ARG A 321 -18.08 12.64 -27.19
C ARG A 321 -17.68 12.76 -28.66
N SER A 322 -17.72 13.97 -29.21
CA SER A 322 -17.31 14.25 -30.60
C SER A 322 -15.83 13.97 -30.89
N LYS A 323 -14.98 13.97 -29.85
CA LYS A 323 -13.54 13.67 -29.94
C LYS A 323 -13.25 12.17 -29.83
N MET A 324 -14.22 11.36 -29.42
CA MET A 324 -14.06 9.91 -29.27
C MET A 324 -14.31 9.19 -30.60
N PRO A 325 -13.79 7.96 -30.79
CA PRO A 325 -14.03 7.16 -31.98
C PRO A 325 -15.52 7.01 -32.31
N ALA A 326 -15.86 7.17 -33.59
CA ALA A 326 -17.21 6.95 -34.10
C ALA A 326 -17.54 5.46 -34.29
N ASP A 327 -16.51 4.62 -34.42
CA ASP A 327 -16.66 3.17 -34.52
C ASP A 327 -17.34 2.61 -33.25
N PRO A 328 -18.52 1.97 -33.37
CA PRO A 328 -19.27 1.48 -32.22
C PRO A 328 -18.50 0.44 -31.38
N SER A 329 -17.66 -0.39 -32.00
CA SER A 329 -16.91 -1.43 -31.29
C SER A 329 -15.78 -0.83 -30.45
N ILE A 330 -15.08 0.17 -30.98
CA ILE A 330 -14.02 0.88 -30.25
C ILE A 330 -14.65 1.70 -29.12
N PHE A 331 -15.75 2.38 -29.40
CA PHE A 331 -16.48 3.17 -28.41
C PHE A 331 -17.00 2.31 -27.25
N GLN A 332 -17.64 1.18 -27.55
CA GLN A 332 -18.12 0.25 -26.52
C GLN A 332 -16.95 -0.29 -25.68
N ARG A 333 -15.83 -0.66 -26.31
CA ARG A 333 -14.63 -1.09 -25.58
C ARG A 333 -14.12 -0.02 -24.63
N ILE A 334 -14.15 1.26 -24.99
CA ILE A 334 -13.75 2.36 -24.09
C ILE A 334 -14.68 2.41 -22.87
N LEU A 335 -15.99 2.30 -23.07
CA LEU A 335 -16.97 2.31 -21.99
C LEU A 335 -16.81 1.13 -21.05
N ASP A 336 -16.70 -0.08 -21.59
CA ASP A 336 -16.52 -1.31 -20.81
C ASP A 336 -15.24 -1.24 -19.97
N ARG A 337 -14.12 -0.87 -20.59
CA ARG A 337 -12.79 -0.84 -19.95
C ARG A 337 -12.63 0.31 -18.95
N SER A 338 -13.48 1.32 -19.00
CA SER A 338 -13.53 2.41 -18.02
C SER A 338 -14.67 2.27 -17.00
N LEU A 339 -15.44 1.18 -17.10
CA LEU A 339 -16.66 0.92 -16.33
C LEU A 339 -17.61 2.13 -16.39
N CYS A 340 -17.80 2.70 -17.58
CA CYS A 340 -18.68 3.84 -17.80
C CYS A 340 -19.97 3.39 -18.50
N PRO A 341 -21.15 3.70 -17.96
CA PRO A 341 -22.41 3.48 -18.67
C PRO A 341 -22.57 4.46 -19.85
N ALA A 342 -23.34 4.07 -20.87
CA ALA A 342 -23.58 4.91 -22.05
C ALA A 342 -24.29 6.24 -21.74
N ASN A 343 -25.03 6.31 -20.62
CA ASN A 343 -25.68 7.55 -20.17
C ASN A 343 -24.69 8.63 -19.68
N LEU A 344 -23.38 8.35 -19.66
CA LEU A 344 -22.32 9.35 -19.47
C LEU A 344 -22.53 10.59 -20.34
N PHE A 345 -22.99 10.42 -21.58
CA PHE A 345 -23.10 11.49 -22.56
C PHE A 345 -24.45 12.22 -22.57
N ASN A 346 -25.33 11.93 -21.61
CA ASN A 346 -26.62 12.60 -21.46
C ASN A 346 -26.55 13.88 -20.60
N ASP A 347 -25.36 14.19 -20.08
CA ASP A 347 -25.07 15.31 -19.17
C ASP A 347 -25.88 15.29 -17.84
N ASP A 348 -26.55 14.18 -17.52
CA ASP A 348 -27.18 13.93 -16.22
C ASP A 348 -26.18 13.25 -15.27
N TYR A 349 -25.52 14.07 -14.45
CA TYR A 349 -24.49 13.61 -13.53
C TYR A 349 -24.99 12.57 -12.52
N PHE A 350 -26.19 12.76 -11.95
CA PHE A 350 -26.67 11.90 -10.87
C PHE A 350 -27.13 10.54 -11.40
N ALA A 351 -27.83 10.52 -12.55
CA ALA A 351 -28.20 9.27 -13.21
C ALA A 351 -26.95 8.50 -13.68
N PHE A 352 -25.94 9.19 -14.20
CA PHE A 352 -24.65 8.60 -14.54
C PHE A 352 -23.94 8.01 -13.33
N ALA A 353 -23.78 8.79 -12.26
CA ALA A 353 -23.02 8.39 -11.07
C ALA A 353 -23.63 7.15 -10.41
N PHE A 354 -24.97 7.09 -10.32
CA PHE A 354 -25.67 5.93 -9.79
C PHE A 354 -25.46 4.66 -10.65
N ALA A 355 -25.66 4.77 -11.96
CA ALA A 355 -25.46 3.64 -12.88
C ALA A 355 -24.00 3.15 -12.87
N ARG A 356 -23.04 4.07 -12.83
CA ARG A 356 -21.61 3.73 -12.76
C ARG A 356 -21.23 3.07 -11.45
N ALA A 357 -21.80 3.50 -10.32
CA ALA A 357 -21.55 2.86 -9.03
C ALA A 357 -21.96 1.38 -9.02
N GLN A 358 -23.05 1.03 -9.71
CA GLN A 358 -23.48 -0.36 -9.87
C GLN A 358 -22.47 -1.17 -10.69
N LEU A 359 -22.00 -0.64 -11.83
CA LEU A 359 -20.97 -1.31 -12.65
C LEU A 359 -19.66 -1.51 -11.88
N LEU A 360 -19.21 -0.50 -11.13
CA LEU A 360 -18.02 -0.59 -10.28
C LEU A 360 -18.17 -1.65 -9.19
N THR A 361 -19.35 -1.73 -8.58
CA THR A 361 -19.66 -2.74 -7.55
C THR A 361 -19.62 -4.14 -8.14
N GLN A 362 -20.29 -4.36 -9.28
CA GLN A 362 -20.29 -5.64 -9.96
C GLN A 362 -18.88 -6.09 -10.39
N ALA A 363 -18.06 -5.17 -10.91
CA ALA A 363 -16.68 -5.48 -11.28
C ALA A 363 -15.82 -5.85 -10.06
N ALA A 364 -16.02 -5.18 -8.92
CA ALA A 364 -15.35 -5.52 -7.68
C ALA A 364 -15.80 -6.89 -7.13
N GLU A 365 -17.10 -7.21 -7.20
CA GLU A 365 -17.63 -8.51 -6.82
C GLU A 365 -17.04 -9.66 -7.64
N GLN A 366 -16.87 -9.46 -8.95
CA GLN A 366 -16.22 -10.46 -9.82
C GLN A 366 -14.77 -10.74 -9.42
N LEU A 367 -14.03 -9.72 -8.96
CA LEU A 367 -12.65 -9.88 -8.47
C LEU A 367 -12.59 -10.58 -7.10
N MET A 368 -13.69 -10.55 -6.33
CA MET A 368 -13.82 -11.17 -5.00
C MET A 368 -14.43 -12.58 -5.02
N ALA A 369 -14.85 -13.05 -6.20
CA ALA A 369 -15.55 -14.33 -6.39
C ALA A 369 -14.62 -15.53 -6.22
#